data_AF-A0A4Q1B1V4-F1
#
_entry.id   AF-A0A4Q1B1V4-F1
#
_cell.length_a   1.000
_cell.length_b   1.000
_cell.length_c   1.000
_cell.angle_alpha   90.00
_cell.angle_beta   90.00
_cell.angle_gamma   90.00
#
_symmetry.space_group_name_H-M   'P 1'
#
loop_
_entity.id
_entity.type
_entity.pdbx_description
1 polymer ?
#
loop_
_entity_poly.entity_id
_entity_poly.type
_entity_poly.pdbx_seq_one_letter_code
_entity_poly.pdbx_strand_id
1 'polypeptide(L)'
;MYLRKSKVWLGVSGIVTNQRGEWLVLKKQYSGLKGKWSFPAGFVEAGEAIDDAIIREVKEETGIDCDVEGILGVRSGVIKNDISDNMIIFKLKATSEDISTHLPNDEIECAKWVDKQSLLNMECSPMIYEFVRYMPGFKPLQNTTSPGKVFNYTKYHLYY
;
A
#
# COMPACT_ATOMS: atom_id res chain seq x y z
N MET A 1 20.09 -25.25 -8.25
CA MET A 1 18.95 -24.97 -7.36
C MET A 1 19.33 -23.80 -6.46
N TYR A 2 19.07 -22.55 -6.90
CA TYR A 2 19.46 -21.36 -6.13
C TYR A 2 18.36 -21.01 -5.13
N LEU A 3 18.50 -21.49 -3.90
CA LEU A 3 17.79 -20.91 -2.75
C LEU A 3 18.40 -19.52 -2.50
N ARG A 4 17.86 -18.47 -3.12
CA ARG A 4 18.18 -17.09 -2.73
C ARG A 4 17.68 -16.92 -1.29
N LYS A 5 18.60 -16.78 -0.34
CA LYS A 5 18.29 -16.34 1.03
C LYS A 5 17.51 -15.03 0.93
N SER A 6 16.20 -15.01 1.15
CA SER A 6 15.36 -13.84 0.89
C SER A 6 15.45 -12.83 2.04
N LYS A 7 16.61 -12.17 2.17
CA LYS A 7 16.77 -10.94 2.96
C LYS A 7 16.39 -9.69 2.15
N VAL A 8 15.56 -9.88 1.13
CA VAL A 8 14.96 -8.81 0.34
C VAL A 8 13.47 -8.88 0.60
N TRP A 9 12.94 -7.86 1.24
CA TRP A 9 11.52 -7.72 1.51
C TRP A 9 10.92 -6.76 0.50
N LEU A 10 9.74 -7.14 0.01
CA LEU A 10 8.94 -6.34 -0.89
C LEU A 10 7.57 -6.15 -0.25
N GLY A 11 7.33 -4.93 0.23
CA GLY A 11 6.03 -4.49 0.71
C GLY A 11 5.30 -3.62 -0.29
N VAL A 12 4.04 -3.37 0.00
CA VAL A 12 3.18 -2.42 -0.70
C VAL A 12 2.45 -1.56 0.31
N SER A 13 2.17 -0.31 -0.07
CA SER A 13 1.31 0.59 0.70
C SER A 13 0.47 1.44 -0.24
N GLY A 14 -0.69 1.89 0.22
CA GLY A 14 -1.69 2.53 -0.63
C GLY A 14 -2.28 3.80 -0.06
N ILE A 15 -2.27 4.89 -0.84
CA ILE A 15 -3.12 6.05 -0.57
C ILE A 15 -4.45 5.82 -1.28
N VAL A 16 -5.45 5.36 -0.52
CA VAL A 16 -6.82 5.16 -1.01
C VAL A 16 -7.59 6.45 -0.83
N THR A 17 -8.17 6.98 -1.91
CA THR A 17 -8.99 8.20 -1.89
C THR A 17 -10.45 7.87 -2.22
N ASN A 18 -11.39 8.41 -1.43
CA ASN A 18 -12.83 8.30 -1.72
C ASN A 18 -13.35 9.47 -2.58
N GLN A 19 -14.66 9.49 -2.86
CA GLN A 19 -15.26 10.54 -3.70
C GLN A 19 -15.24 11.94 -3.07
N ARG A 20 -15.10 12.03 -1.74
CA ARG A 20 -14.98 13.29 -1.00
C ARG A 20 -13.54 13.82 -0.94
N GLY A 21 -12.57 13.08 -1.50
CA GLY A 21 -11.16 13.44 -1.43
C GLY A 21 -10.50 13.12 -0.09
N GLU A 22 -11.17 12.34 0.77
CA GLU A 22 -10.63 11.87 2.04
C GLU A 22 -9.72 10.67 1.81
N TRP A 23 -8.73 10.50 2.69
CA TRP A 23 -7.78 9.40 2.66
C TRP A 23 -8.15 8.34 3.68
N LEU A 24 -8.05 7.07 3.26
CA LEU A 24 -8.18 5.94 4.17
C LEU A 24 -6.90 5.81 5.00
N VAL A 25 -7.06 5.85 6.32
CA VAL A 25 -5.97 5.61 7.26
C VAL A 25 -6.41 4.60 8.30
N LEU A 26 -5.45 3.83 8.80
CA LEU A 26 -5.66 2.86 9.86
C LEU A 26 -4.63 3.02 10.97
N LYS A 27 -4.93 2.46 12.13
CA LYS A 27 -4.06 2.48 13.30
C LYS A 27 -3.80 1.05 13.73
N LYS A 28 -2.54 0.62 13.71
CA LYS A 28 -2.14 -0.75 14.11
C LYS A 28 -2.00 -0.86 15.63
N GLN A 29 -2.50 -1.95 16.21
CA GLN A 29 -2.40 -2.29 17.64
C GLN A 29 -0.98 -2.73 18.03
N TYR A 30 -0.31 -3.46 17.14
CA TYR A 30 1.02 -4.04 17.35
C TYR A 30 1.92 -3.74 16.15
N SER A 31 2.89 -2.83 16.30
CA SER A 31 3.98 -2.60 15.34
C SER A 31 4.97 -1.54 15.88
N GLY A 32 6.07 -1.30 15.17
CA GLY A 32 6.93 -0.12 15.40
C GLY A 32 6.21 1.23 15.21
N LEU A 33 4.99 1.22 14.67
CA LEU A 33 4.09 2.37 14.52
C LEU A 33 2.90 2.31 15.49
N LYS A 34 2.96 1.50 16.55
CA LYS A 34 1.88 1.41 17.54
C LYS A 34 1.41 2.79 17.99
N GLY A 35 0.11 3.04 17.89
CA GLY A 35 -0.50 4.31 18.25
C GLY A 35 -0.55 5.36 17.12
N LYS A 36 0.16 5.16 16.01
CA LYS A 36 0.19 6.11 14.89
C LYS A 36 -0.74 5.68 13.77
N TRP A 37 -1.33 6.67 13.11
CA TRP A 37 -2.06 6.47 11.86
C TRP A 37 -1.09 6.20 10.71
N SER A 38 -1.41 5.24 9.87
CA SER A 38 -0.66 4.87 8.67
C SER A 38 -1.61 4.56 7.52
N PHE A 39 -1.06 4.51 6.31
CA PHE A 39 -1.75 3.94 5.16
C PHE A 39 -1.87 2.41 5.32
N PRO A 40 -2.88 1.79 4.67
CA PRO A 40 -2.91 0.35 4.45
C PRO A 40 -1.60 -0.13 3.83
N ALA A 41 -1.08 -1.25 4.33
CA ALA A 41 0.21 -1.78 3.92
C ALA A 41 0.45 -3.21 4.41
N GLY A 42 1.08 -4.01 3.54
CA GLY A 42 1.56 -5.34 3.88
C GLY A 42 2.63 -5.85 2.91
N PHE A 43 2.87 -7.15 2.92
CA PHE A 43 3.92 -7.78 2.12
C PHE A 43 3.33 -8.46 0.88
N VAL A 44 4.13 -8.46 -0.20
CA VAL A 44 3.77 -9.19 -1.43
C VAL A 44 4.00 -10.67 -1.19
N GLU A 45 2.98 -11.48 -1.45
CA GLU A 45 3.08 -12.93 -1.32
C GLU A 45 3.77 -13.60 -2.52
N ALA A 46 4.25 -14.82 -2.32
CA ALA A 46 4.88 -15.58 -3.39
C ALA A 46 3.87 -15.91 -4.50
N GLY A 47 4.17 -15.49 -5.73
CA GLY A 47 3.29 -15.72 -6.90
C GLY A 47 2.24 -14.63 -7.11
N GLU A 48 2.23 -13.60 -6.26
CA GLU A 48 1.31 -12.47 -6.33
C GLU A 48 1.93 -11.29 -7.11
N ALA A 49 1.11 -10.57 -7.88
CA ALA A 49 1.53 -9.31 -8.49
C ALA A 49 1.42 -8.16 -7.47
N ILE A 50 2.34 -7.20 -7.52
CA ILE A 50 2.41 -6.11 -6.53
C ILE A 50 1.14 -5.27 -6.42
N ASP A 51 0.38 -5.17 -7.50
CA ASP A 51 -0.89 -4.45 -7.57
C ASP A 51 -2.07 -5.26 -7.05
N ASP A 52 -2.04 -6.58 -7.18
CA ASP A 52 -3.00 -7.46 -6.51
C ASP A 52 -2.77 -7.46 -4.99
N ALA A 53 -1.49 -7.49 -4.58
CA ALA A 53 -1.11 -7.44 -3.17
C ALA A 53 -1.72 -6.23 -2.46
N ILE A 54 -1.63 -5.03 -3.06
CA ILE A 54 -2.17 -3.84 -2.38
C ILE A 54 -3.70 -3.83 -2.34
N ILE A 55 -4.37 -4.38 -3.35
CA ILE A 55 -5.84 -4.53 -3.33
C ILE A 55 -6.26 -5.50 -2.22
N ARG A 56 -5.57 -6.64 -2.11
CA ARG A 56 -5.80 -7.63 -1.05
C ARG A 56 -5.59 -7.02 0.33
N GLU A 57 -4.46 -6.35 0.57
CA GLU A 57 -4.13 -5.75 1.86
C GLU A 57 -5.16 -4.68 2.27
N VAL A 58 -5.59 -3.80 1.36
CA VAL A 58 -6.65 -2.82 1.66
C VAL A 58 -7.94 -3.54 2.05
N LYS A 59 -8.32 -4.59 1.32
CA LYS A 59 -9.55 -5.35 1.59
C LYS A 59 -9.48 -6.07 2.94
N GLU A 60 -8.37 -6.73 3.24
CA GLU A 60 -8.15 -7.46 4.48
C GLU A 60 -8.10 -6.52 5.69
N GLU A 61 -7.35 -5.43 5.60
CA GLU A 61 -7.14 -4.53 6.74
C GLU A 61 -8.34 -3.60 7.01
N THR A 62 -9.22 -3.37 6.04
CA THR A 62 -10.27 -2.34 6.15
C THR A 62 -11.64 -2.72 5.60
N GLY A 63 -11.75 -3.81 4.83
CA GLY A 63 -12.97 -4.18 4.11
C GLY A 63 -13.25 -3.36 2.85
N ILE A 64 -12.45 -2.34 2.55
CA ILE A 64 -12.66 -1.44 1.41
C ILE A 64 -12.24 -2.12 0.10
N ASP A 65 -13.09 -2.00 -0.91
CA ASP A 65 -12.80 -2.33 -2.29
C ASP A 65 -12.20 -1.10 -2.98
N CYS A 66 -11.20 -1.31 -3.84
CA CYS A 66 -10.52 -0.23 -4.54
C CYS A 66 -9.87 -0.70 -5.84
N ASP A 67 -9.61 0.28 -6.71
CA ASP A 67 -8.88 0.10 -7.96
C ASP A 67 -7.53 0.83 -7.91
N VAL A 68 -6.51 0.22 -8.52
CA VAL A 68 -5.18 0.82 -8.65
C VAL A 68 -5.20 1.87 -9.76
N GLU A 69 -4.88 3.12 -9.41
CA GLU A 69 -4.70 4.19 -10.40
C GLU A 69 -3.26 4.27 -10.90
N GLY A 70 -2.28 3.89 -10.08
CA GLY A 70 -0.87 3.94 -10.44
C GLY A 70 0.10 3.94 -9.26
N ILE A 71 1.38 4.23 -9.54
CA ILE A 71 2.45 4.27 -8.53
C ILE A 71 2.80 5.73 -8.18
N LEU A 72 2.87 6.01 -6.89
CA LEU A 72 3.32 7.29 -6.33
C LEU A 72 4.83 7.33 -6.07
N GLY A 73 5.44 6.19 -5.75
CA GLY A 73 6.87 6.14 -5.48
C GLY A 73 7.34 4.81 -4.89
N VAL A 74 8.60 4.81 -4.48
CA VAL A 74 9.27 3.67 -3.87
C VAL A 74 9.98 4.13 -2.61
N ARG A 75 9.81 3.38 -1.52
CA ARG A 75 10.64 3.48 -0.32
C ARG A 75 11.65 2.33 -0.34
N SER A 76 12.91 2.62 -0.06
CA SER A 76 13.95 1.60 0.12
C SER A 76 14.77 1.91 1.36
N GLY A 77 15.16 0.88 2.09
CA GLY A 77 16.00 0.96 3.27
C GLY A 77 16.71 -0.34 3.56
N VAL A 78 17.63 -0.31 4.54
CA VAL A 78 18.35 -1.49 5.00
C VAL A 78 18.20 -1.61 6.53
N ILE A 79 17.60 -2.71 6.99
CA ILE A 79 17.43 -2.99 8.41
C ILE A 79 18.67 -3.72 8.92
N LYS A 80 19.33 -3.14 9.93
CA LYS A 80 20.48 -3.72 10.65
C LYS A 80 21.62 -4.19 9.72
N ASN A 81 21.82 -3.50 8.59
CA ASN A 81 22.78 -3.85 7.53
C ASN A 81 22.60 -5.27 6.95
N ASP A 82 21.39 -5.83 7.06
CA ASP A 82 21.16 -7.25 6.75
C ASP A 82 19.97 -7.49 5.83
N ILE A 83 18.87 -6.77 6.04
CA ILE A 83 17.63 -6.94 5.27
C ILE A 83 17.41 -5.72 4.40
N SER A 84 17.34 -5.91 3.08
CA SER A 84 16.88 -4.90 2.12
C SER A 84 15.36 -4.83 2.20
N ASP A 85 14.85 -3.72 2.73
CA ASP A 85 13.43 -3.49 2.96
C ASP A 85 12.91 -2.46 1.93
N ASN A 86 12.10 -2.92 0.99
CA ASN A 86 11.62 -2.14 -0.13
C ASN A 86 10.09 -2.13 -0.13
N MET A 87 9.50 -1.00 -0.54
CA MET A 87 8.06 -0.84 -0.58
C MET A 87 7.63 0.00 -1.76
N ILE A 88 6.64 -0.49 -2.52
CA ILE A 88 5.98 0.27 -3.59
C ILE A 88 4.78 1.00 -3.01
N ILE A 89 4.61 2.27 -3.35
CA ILE A 89 3.51 3.09 -2.84
C ILE A 89 2.54 3.38 -3.98
N PHE A 90 1.30 2.93 -3.84
CA PHE A 90 0.26 3.05 -4.85
C PHE A 90 -0.70 4.21 -4.56
N LYS A 91 -1.24 4.77 -5.64
CA LYS A 91 -2.45 5.58 -5.61
C LYS A 91 -3.64 4.69 -5.96
N LEU A 92 -4.65 4.71 -5.10
CA LEU A 92 -5.85 3.88 -5.26
C LEU A 92 -7.10 4.74 -5.15
N LYS A 93 -8.15 4.30 -5.82
CA LYS A 93 -9.47 4.90 -5.76
C LYS A 93 -10.44 3.91 -5.14
N ALA A 94 -11.13 4.33 -4.08
CA ALA A 94 -12.13 3.50 -3.43
C ALA A 94 -13.33 3.26 -4.35
N THR A 95 -13.83 2.02 -4.36
CA THR A 95 -15.08 1.63 -5.03
C THR A 95 -16.17 1.26 -4.03
N SER A 96 -15.83 1.10 -2.75
CA SER A 96 -16.76 1.05 -1.61
C SER A 96 -16.31 2.01 -0.49
N GLU A 97 -17.22 2.38 0.42
CA GLU A 97 -16.92 3.34 1.50
C GLU A 97 -17.12 2.78 2.91
N ASP A 98 -17.86 1.68 3.05
CA ASP A 98 -18.17 1.07 4.34
C ASP A 98 -16.96 0.27 4.85
N ILE A 99 -16.31 0.83 5.87
CA ILE A 99 -15.20 0.17 6.56
C ILE A 99 -15.75 -1.01 7.36
N SER A 100 -15.10 -2.16 7.24
CA SER A 100 -15.49 -3.37 7.96
C SER A 100 -15.51 -3.17 9.47
N THR A 101 -16.55 -3.69 10.11
CA THR A 101 -16.63 -3.80 11.59
C THR A 101 -15.78 -4.95 12.13
N HIS A 102 -15.33 -5.85 11.26
CA HIS A 102 -14.50 -7.00 11.59
C HIS A 102 -13.12 -6.81 10.97
N LEU A 103 -12.25 -6.11 11.70
CA LEU A 103 -10.86 -5.93 11.31
C LEU A 103 -10.03 -7.15 11.79
N PRO A 104 -8.96 -7.53 11.06
CA PRO A 104 -8.27 -8.78 11.30
C PRO A 104 -7.50 -8.81 12.65
N ASN A 105 -7.65 -9.94 13.35
CA ASN A 105 -6.78 -10.51 14.40
C ASN A 105 -6.16 -9.53 15.42
N ASP A 106 -6.91 -8.51 15.86
CA ASP A 106 -6.40 -7.47 16.77
C ASP A 106 -5.14 -6.76 16.24
N GLU A 107 -4.86 -6.82 14.93
CA GLU A 107 -3.72 -6.14 14.31
C GLU A 107 -4.04 -4.67 14.04
N ILE A 108 -5.31 -4.40 13.68
CA ILE A 108 -5.83 -3.08 13.39
C ILE A 108 -6.79 -2.66 14.50
N GLU A 109 -6.50 -1.53 15.15
CA GLU A 109 -7.35 -0.91 16.17
C GLU A 109 -8.62 -0.33 15.55
N CYS A 110 -8.42 0.44 14.48
CA CYS A 110 -9.49 1.10 13.74
C CYS A 110 -8.97 1.60 12.39
N ALA A 111 -9.89 1.82 11.46
CA ALA A 111 -9.68 2.53 10.21
C ALA A 111 -10.73 3.63 10.05
N LYS A 112 -10.38 4.72 9.35
CA LYS A 112 -11.31 5.81 9.06
C LYS A 112 -10.90 6.60 7.81
N TRP A 113 -11.89 7.25 7.21
CA TRP A 113 -11.69 8.30 6.22
C TRP A 113 -11.33 9.62 6.92
N VAL A 114 -10.31 10.32 6.41
CA VAL A 114 -9.86 11.60 6.98
C VAL A 114 -9.55 12.58 5.87
N ASP A 115 -9.99 13.82 6.04
CA ASP A 115 -9.54 14.93 5.21
C ASP A 115 -8.00 15.06 5.25
N LYS A 116 -7.41 15.28 4.08
CA LYS A 116 -5.96 15.32 3.90
C LYS A 116 -5.27 16.34 4.82
N GLN A 117 -5.85 17.53 5.03
CA GLN A 117 -5.25 18.57 5.87
C GLN A 117 -5.34 18.24 7.35
N SER A 118 -6.42 17.57 7.76
CA SER A 118 -6.62 17.12 9.14
C SER A 118 -5.52 16.15 9.60
N LEU A 119 -4.94 15.37 8.67
CA LEU A 119 -3.84 14.44 8.96
C LEU A 119 -2.57 15.12 9.49
N LEU A 120 -2.34 16.40 9.19
CA LEU A 120 -1.20 17.16 9.72
C LEU A 120 -1.28 17.38 11.23
N ASN A 121 -2.49 17.31 11.79
CA ASN A 121 -2.77 17.55 13.20
C ASN A 121 -3.01 16.25 13.99
N MET A 122 -2.86 15.10 13.34
CA MET A 122 -2.99 13.77 13.95
C MET A 122 -1.61 13.16 14.18
N GLU A 123 -1.52 12.18 15.08
CA GLU A 123 -0.29 11.39 15.26
C GLU A 123 -0.15 10.35 14.14
N CYS A 124 0.58 10.70 13.09
CA CYS A 124 0.71 9.90 11.88
C CYS A 124 2.14 9.37 11.69
N SER A 125 2.29 8.37 10.83
CA SER A 125 3.60 7.94 10.35
C SER A 125 4.28 9.07 9.56
N PRO A 126 5.63 9.15 9.53
CA PRO A 126 6.35 10.15 8.75
C PRO A 126 5.92 10.20 7.28
N MET A 127 5.59 9.04 6.71
CA MET A 127 5.13 8.91 5.33
C MET A 127 3.87 9.71 5.05
N ILE A 128 2.89 9.70 5.95
CA ILE A 128 1.67 10.50 5.78
C ILE A 128 2.02 11.98 5.68
N TYR A 129 2.85 12.50 6.59
CA TYR A 129 3.23 13.93 6.55
C TYR A 129 3.94 14.31 5.26
N GLU A 130 4.84 13.45 4.76
CA GLU A 130 5.51 13.66 3.47
C GLU A 130 4.51 13.73 2.31
N PHE A 131 3.59 12.78 2.21
CA PHE A 131 2.58 12.78 1.12
C PHE A 131 1.55 13.91 1.25
N VAL A 132 1.23 14.33 2.47
CA VAL A 132 0.33 15.48 2.65
C VAL A 132 1.00 16.75 2.11
N ARG A 133 2.27 16.97 2.45
CA ARG A 133 3.05 18.16 2.07
C ARG A 133 3.47 18.15 0.59
N TYR A 134 3.87 17.00 0.08
CA TYR A 134 4.57 16.86 -1.20
C TYR A 134 3.99 15.75 -2.05
N MET A 135 2.65 15.71 -2.20
CA MET A 135 2.00 14.72 -3.05
C MET A 135 2.66 14.71 -4.44
N PRO A 136 3.41 13.64 -4.80
CA PRO A 136 4.12 13.62 -6.06
C PRO A 136 3.13 13.43 -7.20
N GLY A 137 3.55 13.78 -8.42
CA GLY A 137 2.90 13.24 -9.62
C GLY A 137 2.94 11.71 -9.56
N PHE A 138 1.87 11.05 -10.01
CA PHE A 138 1.80 9.60 -10.02
C PHE A 138 1.94 9.07 -11.45
N LYS A 139 2.51 7.87 -11.57
CA LYS A 139 2.65 7.15 -12.83
C LYS A 139 1.40 6.29 -13.02
N PRO A 140 0.50 6.62 -13.97
CA PRO A 140 -0.74 5.88 -14.12
C PRO A 140 -0.46 4.43 -14.52
N LEU A 141 -1.34 3.54 -14.09
CA LEU A 141 -1.38 2.20 -14.63
C LEU A 141 -1.69 2.29 -16.12
N GLN A 142 -0.85 1.66 -16.94
CA GLN A 142 -1.04 1.62 -18.39
C GLN A 142 -1.23 0.20 -18.86
N ASN A 143 -2.21 0.03 -19.76
CA ASN A 143 -2.34 -1.19 -20.54
C ASN A 143 -1.13 -1.30 -21.46
N THR A 144 -0.24 -2.22 -21.14
CA THR A 144 0.95 -2.47 -21.94
C THR A 144 0.85 -3.81 -22.60
N THR A 145 1.39 -3.89 -23.81
CA THR A 145 1.45 -5.15 -24.55
C THR A 145 2.30 -6.13 -23.75
N SER A 146 1.68 -7.23 -23.31
CA SER A 146 2.39 -8.34 -22.69
C SER A 146 3.55 -8.77 -23.60
N PRO A 147 4.73 -9.14 -23.05
CA PRO A 147 5.88 -9.61 -23.82
C PRO A 147 5.65 -10.99 -24.49
N GLY A 148 4.38 -11.40 -24.65
CA GLY A 148 3.97 -12.67 -25.23
C GLY A 148 4.20 -13.85 -24.28
N LYS A 149 4.23 -15.05 -24.87
CA LYS A 149 4.38 -16.31 -24.12
C LYS A 149 5.83 -16.62 -23.71
N VAL A 150 6.77 -15.70 -23.93
CA VAL A 150 8.20 -15.93 -23.68
C VAL A 150 8.47 -16.22 -22.20
N PHE A 151 7.79 -15.49 -21.31
CA PHE A 151 8.01 -15.57 -19.87
C PHE A 151 6.82 -16.18 -19.11
N ASN A 152 5.76 -16.59 -19.81
CA ASN A 152 4.54 -17.14 -19.22
C ASN A 152 3.94 -16.26 -18.10
N TYR A 153 3.95 -14.94 -18.26
CA TYR A 153 3.27 -14.04 -17.33
C TYR A 153 1.77 -14.35 -17.30
N THR A 154 1.24 -14.64 -16.11
CA THR A 154 -0.20 -14.72 -15.86
C THR A 154 -0.84 -13.33 -15.79
N LYS A 155 -0.05 -12.34 -15.36
CA LYS A 155 -0.40 -10.92 -15.33
C LYS A 155 0.84 -10.07 -15.62
N TYR A 156 0.69 -9.00 -16.39
CA TYR A 156 1.78 -8.11 -16.76
C TYR A 156 1.30 -6.66 -16.80
N HIS A 157 1.90 -5.82 -15.97
CA HIS A 157 1.71 -4.38 -15.97
C HIS A 157 3.07 -3.69 -16.00
N LEU A 158 3.17 -2.61 -16.78
CA LEU A 158 4.36 -1.76 -16.85
C LEU A 158 3.99 -0.36 -16.36
N TYR A 159 4.77 0.14 -15.42
CA TYR A 159 4.63 1.48 -14.84
C TYR A 159 5.82 2.33 -15.26
N TYR A 160 5.59 3.53 -15.81
CA TYR A 160 6.64 4.45 -16.24
C TYR A 160 6.25 5.91 -16.08
#